data_AF-A0A6A6DQT5-F1
#
_entry.id   AF-A0A6A6DQT5-F1
#
_cell.length_a   1.000
_cell.length_b   1.000
_cell.length_c   1.000
_cell.angle_alpha   90.00
_cell.angle_beta   90.00
_cell.angle_gamma   90.00
#
_symmetry.space_group_name_H-M   'P 1'
#
loop_
_entity.id
_entity.type
_entity.pdbx_description
1 polymer ?
#
loop_
_entity_poly.entity_id
_entity_poly.type
_entity_poly.pdbx_seq_one_letter_code
_entity_poly.pdbx_strand_id
1 'polypeptide(L)'
;VGFSIADVFCHPRPQHVYLFKVPSTAASHDRFGNGASINSLTTKTANASGLTWAGDRMKTFVLILPAGTPPGEYLSSFAGAQFYIGCAQLKATRSVTGTLSPTVKFP
;
A
#
# COMPACT_ATOMS: atom_id res chain seq x y z
N VAL A 1 -7.16 -1.79 -8.09
CA VAL A 1 -5.81 -2.22 -8.53
C VAL A 1 -5.48 -3.52 -7.81
N GLY A 2 -5.03 -4.56 -8.51
CA GLY A 2 -4.69 -5.86 -7.92
C GLY A 2 -3.18 -6.06 -7.86
N PHE A 3 -2.70 -6.65 -6.77
CA PHE A 3 -1.31 -7.06 -6.61
C PHE A 3 -1.25 -8.55 -6.32
N SER A 4 -0.33 -9.23 -7.00
CA SER A 4 -0.12 -10.67 -6.88
C SER A 4 1.32 -10.94 -6.47
N ILE A 5 1.53 -12.01 -5.71
CA ILE A 5 2.86 -12.55 -5.40
C ILE A 5 3.01 -13.93 -6.04
N ALA A 6 4.25 -14.34 -6.30
CA ALA A 6 4.52 -15.59 -7.03
C ALA A 6 4.08 -16.84 -6.25
N ASP A 7 4.17 -16.81 -4.93
CA ASP A 7 3.75 -17.91 -4.07
C ASP A 7 2.68 -17.46 -3.08
N VAL A 8 2.96 -17.47 -1.77
CA VAL A 8 1.99 -17.11 -0.72
C VAL A 8 2.62 -16.18 0.32
N PHE A 9 1.78 -15.43 1.02
CA PHE A 9 2.20 -14.73 2.23
C PHE A 9 2.40 -15.76 3.36
N CYS A 10 3.60 -16.36 3.43
CA CYS A 10 3.93 -17.42 4.41
C CYS A 10 4.59 -16.90 5.70
N HIS A 11 5.17 -15.70 5.69
CA HIS A 11 5.69 -15.09 6.91
C HIS A 11 4.60 -14.34 7.68
N PRO A 12 4.48 -14.57 9.01
CA PRO A 12 3.52 -13.89 9.86
C PRO A 12 3.84 -12.39 9.94
N ARG A 13 2.95 -11.53 9.41
CA ARG A 13 3.20 -10.09 9.30
C ARG A 13 1.94 -9.28 9.00
N PRO A 14 1.91 -7.98 9.36
CA PRO A 14 0.96 -7.05 8.78
C PRO A 14 1.35 -6.69 7.34
N GLN A 15 0.38 -6.21 6.58
CA GLN A 15 0.55 -5.68 5.23
C GLN A 15 -0.03 -4.27 5.17
N HIS A 16 0.70 -3.35 4.55
CA HIS A 16 0.30 -1.94 4.44
C HIS A 16 0.50 -1.42 3.05
N VAL A 17 -0.48 -0.69 2.53
CA VAL A 17 -0.39 -0.07 1.21
C VAL A 17 -0.38 1.43 1.36
N TYR A 18 0.63 2.06 0.76
CA TYR A 18 0.75 3.50 0.72
C TYR A 18 0.55 4.04 -0.70
N LEU A 19 0.12 5.29 -0.82
CA LEU A 19 0.13 6.06 -2.07
C LEU A 19 1.00 7.30 -1.89
N PHE A 20 1.92 7.50 -2.82
CA PHE A 20 2.79 8.68 -2.89
C PHE A 20 2.45 9.47 -4.13
N LYS A 21 1.95 10.69 -3.97
CA LYS A 21 1.74 11.59 -5.11
C LYS A 21 3.09 12.12 -5.58
N VAL A 22 3.36 12.04 -6.88
CA VAL A 22 4.54 12.65 -7.50
C VAL A 22 4.21 13.98 -8.18
N PRO A 23 5.16 14.92 -8.31
CA PRO A 23 4.92 16.22 -8.92
C PRO A 23 4.84 16.18 -10.46
N SER A 24 5.40 15.13 -11.08
CA SER A 24 5.41 14.92 -12.53
C SER A 24 5.08 13.45 -12.85
N THR A 25 5.80 12.81 -13.79
CA THR A 25 5.61 11.39 -14.09
C THR A 25 6.28 10.52 -13.03
N ALA A 26 5.61 9.45 -12.60
CA ALA A 26 6.14 8.47 -11.67
C ALA A 26 7.36 7.74 -12.26
N ALA A 27 7.45 7.62 -13.58
CA ALA A 27 8.60 7.04 -14.27
C ALA A 27 9.90 7.83 -14.06
N SER A 28 9.81 9.15 -13.85
CA SER A 28 10.97 10.04 -13.68
C SER A 28 11.31 10.31 -12.21
N HIS A 29 10.69 9.61 -11.27
CA HIS A 29 10.84 9.90 -9.84
C HIS A 29 11.43 8.73 -9.09
N ASP A 30 12.58 8.95 -8.45
CA ASP A 30 13.38 7.94 -7.75
C ASP A 30 13.18 7.95 -6.23
N ARG A 31 12.41 8.92 -5.70
CA ARG A 31 12.20 9.12 -4.27
C ARG A 31 10.74 9.10 -3.89
N PHE A 32 10.44 8.58 -2.71
CA PHE A 32 9.11 8.68 -2.13
C PHE A 32 8.92 10.06 -1.49
N GLY A 33 7.82 10.73 -1.86
CA GLY A 33 7.37 11.94 -1.18
C GLY A 33 6.61 11.63 0.11
N ASN A 34 5.64 12.48 0.45
CA ASN A 34 4.69 12.19 1.52
C ASN A 34 3.72 11.09 1.05
N GLY A 35 3.68 9.97 1.77
CA GLY A 35 2.82 8.82 1.47
C GLY A 35 1.65 8.71 2.43
N ALA A 36 0.45 8.46 1.94
CA ALA A 36 -0.72 8.14 2.78
C ALA A 36 -1.00 6.64 2.76
N SER A 37 -1.26 6.05 3.93
CA SER A 37 -1.73 4.67 4.03
C SER A 37 -3.17 4.58 3.54
N ILE A 38 -3.44 3.72 2.56
CA ILE A 38 -4.78 3.53 1.98
C ILE A 38 -5.42 2.18 2.34
N ASN A 39 -4.62 1.22 2.80
CA ASN A 39 -5.12 -0.08 3.26
C ASN A 39 -4.12 -0.72 4.23
N SER A 40 -4.63 -1.47 5.21
CA SER A 40 -3.83 -2.34 6.06
C SER A 40 -4.55 -3.66 6.34
N LEU A 41 -3.81 -4.76 6.24
CA LEU A 41 -4.21 -6.05 6.77
C LEU A 41 -3.30 -6.36 7.95
N THR A 42 -3.87 -6.41 9.15
CA THR A 42 -3.11 -6.66 10.38
C THR A 42 -3.36 -8.08 10.86
N THR A 43 -4.15 -8.25 11.92
CA THR A 43 -4.45 -9.55 12.54
C THR A 43 -5.89 -9.95 12.31
N LYS A 44 -6.12 -11.24 12.08
CA LYS A 44 -7.47 -11.84 12.05
C LYS A 44 -7.99 -12.09 13.46
N THR A 45 -7.14 -12.61 14.35
CA THR A 45 -7.45 -12.77 15.78
C THR A 45 -6.24 -12.45 16.63
N ALA A 46 -6.50 -11.96 17.84
CA ALA A 46 -5.52 -11.78 18.90
C ALA A 46 -6.11 -12.31 20.20
N ASN A 47 -5.51 -13.34 20.79
CA ASN A 47 -5.96 -13.93 22.05
C ASN A 47 -4.77 -14.44 22.87
N ALA A 48 -5.04 -15.03 24.04
CA ALA A 48 -4.02 -15.55 24.95
C ALA A 48 -3.11 -16.63 24.32
N SER A 49 -3.58 -17.32 23.28
CA SER A 49 -2.82 -18.32 22.53
C SER A 49 -1.99 -17.73 21.38
N GLY A 50 -2.07 -16.42 21.15
CA GLY A 50 -1.27 -15.69 20.16
C GLY A 50 -2.08 -14.97 19.09
N LEU A 51 -1.39 -14.65 17.99
CA LEU A 51 -1.92 -13.88 16.86
C LEU A 51 -2.14 -14.79 15.64
N THR A 52 -3.24 -14.57 14.92
CA THR A 52 -3.39 -15.05 13.54
C THR A 52 -3.42 -13.86 12.59
N TRP A 53 -2.78 -13.99 11.42
CA TRP A 53 -2.57 -12.87 10.50
C TRP A 53 -3.66 -12.84 9.43
N ALA A 54 -4.15 -11.64 9.11
CA ALA A 54 -5.23 -11.48 8.15
C ALA A 54 -4.81 -11.88 6.73
N GLY A 55 -3.52 -11.74 6.40
CA GLY A 55 -2.95 -12.09 5.09
C GLY A 55 -2.42 -13.51 4.94
N ASP A 56 -2.51 -14.36 5.98
CA ASP A 56 -1.88 -15.68 5.96
C ASP A 56 -2.33 -16.53 4.76
N ARG A 57 -1.35 -17.08 4.03
CA ARG A 57 -1.52 -17.88 2.80
C ARG A 57 -2.26 -17.20 1.64
N MET A 58 -2.53 -15.91 1.70
CA MET A 58 -3.08 -15.19 0.54
C MET A 58 -2.06 -15.15 -0.60
N LYS A 59 -2.54 -15.10 -1.85
CA LYS A 59 -1.70 -14.91 -3.07
C LYS A 59 -1.91 -13.56 -3.74
N THR A 60 -3.05 -12.95 -3.47
CA THR A 60 -3.53 -11.76 -4.15
C THR A 60 -4.30 -10.89 -3.18
N PHE A 61 -4.20 -9.58 -3.37
CA PHE A 61 -5.03 -8.61 -2.67
C PHE A 61 -5.44 -7.51 -3.64
N VAL A 62 -6.64 -6.99 -3.42
CA VAL A 62 -7.22 -5.93 -4.25
C VAL A 62 -7.31 -4.66 -3.42
N LEU A 63 -6.84 -3.57 -3.99
CA LEU A 63 -6.90 -2.25 -3.41
C LEU A 63 -8.00 -1.43 -4.07
N ILE A 64 -8.85 -0.88 -3.22
CA ILE A 64 -9.86 0.11 -3.57
C ILE A 64 -9.24 1.47 -3.25
N LEU A 65 -9.16 2.34 -4.26
CA LEU A 65 -8.71 3.71 -4.05
C LEU A 65 -9.79 4.49 -3.30
N PRO A 66 -9.45 5.27 -2.26
CA PRO A 66 -10.41 6.16 -1.61
C PRO A 66 -11.07 7.10 -2.64
N ALA A 67 -12.37 7.35 -2.49
CA ALA A 67 -13.16 8.13 -3.45
C ALA A 67 -12.66 9.58 -3.66
N GLY A 68 -11.88 10.11 -2.71
CA GLY A 68 -11.26 11.44 -2.74
C GLY A 68 -9.80 11.45 -3.20
N THR A 69 -9.26 10.36 -3.76
CA THR A 69 -7.87 10.32 -4.25
C THR A 69 -7.69 11.30 -5.42
N PRO A 70 -6.86 12.35 -5.31
CA PRO A 70 -6.68 13.34 -6.37
C PRO A 70 -6.26 12.73 -7.72
N PRO A 71 -6.46 13.44 -8.84
CA PRO A 71 -5.78 13.12 -10.09
C PRO A 71 -4.24 13.18 -9.94
N GLY A 72 -3.54 12.29 -10.63
CA GLY A 72 -2.08 12.31 -10.71
C GLY A 72 -1.46 10.93 -10.77
N GLU A 73 -0.12 10.90 -10.81
CA GLU A 73 0.63 9.66 -10.75
C GLU A 73 1.01 9.30 -9.32
N TYR A 74 0.95 8.00 -9.02
CA TYR A 74 1.18 7.46 -7.68
C TYR A 74 2.14 6.28 -7.72
N LEU A 75 3.04 6.26 -6.74
CA LEU A 75 3.79 5.06 -6.35
C LEU A 75 3.10 4.40 -5.16
N SER A 76 3.27 3.10 -5.00
CA SER A 76 2.82 2.35 -3.83
C SER A 76 3.96 1.53 -3.25
N SER A 77 4.05 1.43 -1.93
CA SER A 77 5.11 0.66 -1.26
C SER A 77 4.61 0.09 0.09
N PHE A 78 5.39 -0.83 0.67
CA PHE A 78 5.12 -1.62 1.88
C PHE A 78 6.36 -1.57 2.82
N ALA A 79 6.22 -1.59 4.15
CA ALA A 79 7.37 -1.58 5.07
C ALA A 79 7.16 -2.30 6.45
N GLY A 80 8.06 -3.21 6.88
CA GLY A 80 8.30 -3.76 8.24
C GLY A 80 9.03 -5.13 8.26
N ALA A 81 9.66 -5.56 9.38
CA ALA A 81 10.16 -6.95 9.60
C ALA A 81 11.02 -7.49 8.43
N GLN A 82 10.85 -8.69 7.87
CA GLN A 82 11.35 -8.89 6.50
C GLN A 82 10.47 -8.01 5.57
N PHE A 83 11.04 -6.90 5.08
CA PHE A 83 10.34 -5.92 4.25
C PHE A 83 10.28 -6.44 2.81
N TYR A 84 9.13 -6.97 2.39
CA TYR A 84 8.90 -7.32 0.99
C TYR A 84 8.16 -6.15 0.34
N ILE A 85 8.91 -5.34 -0.41
CA ILE A 85 8.43 -4.10 -1.02
C ILE A 85 8.26 -4.31 -2.51
N GLY A 86 7.06 -4.05 -3.02
CA GLY A 86 6.78 -3.94 -4.45
C GLY A 86 6.23 -2.55 -4.77
N CYS A 87 6.66 -1.99 -5.90
CA CYS A 87 6.21 -0.69 -6.37
C CYS A 87 5.51 -0.79 -7.72
N ALA A 88 4.44 -0.02 -7.89
CA ALA A 88 3.74 0.13 -9.17
C ALA A 88 3.49 1.61 -9.45
N GLN A 89 3.56 1.98 -10.73
CA GLN A 89 3.20 3.31 -11.22
C GLN A 89 1.72 3.32 -11.61
N LEU A 90 0.95 4.23 -11.03
CA LEU A 90 -0.49 4.36 -11.28
C LEU A 90 -0.81 5.76 -11.76
N LYS A 91 -1.78 5.93 -12.67
CA LYS A 91 -2.31 7.23 -13.09
C LYS A 91 -3.80 7.33 -12.75
N ALA A 92 -4.15 8.18 -11.79
CA ALA A 92 -5.53 8.50 -11.46
C ALA A 92 -6.07 9.55 -12.44
N THR A 93 -7.17 9.23 -13.14
CA THR A 93 -7.71 10.06 -14.24
C THR A 93 -8.94 10.87 -13.87
N ARG A 94 -9.59 10.59 -12.73
CA ARG A 94 -10.85 11.24 -12.33
C ARG A 94 -10.60 12.46 -11.46
N SER A 95 -11.13 13.62 -11.85
CA SER A 95 -11.06 14.87 -11.08
C SER A 95 -11.88 14.82 -9.79
N VAL A 96 -11.18 14.81 -8.66
CA VAL A 96 -11.74 14.94 -7.30
C VAL A 96 -10.83 15.87 -6.48
N THR A 97 -11.40 16.59 -5.50
CA THR A 97 -10.73 17.64 -4.71
C THR A 97 -10.23 17.17 -3.34
N GLY A 98 -10.23 15.86 -3.08
CA GLY A 98 -9.79 15.34 -1.79
C GLY A 98 -8.28 15.50 -1.57
N THR A 99 -7.82 15.30 -0.34
CA THR A 99 -6.40 15.32 0.03
C THR A 99 -6.07 14.02 0.73
N LEU A 100 -4.93 13.41 0.39
CA LEU A 100 -4.44 12.22 1.07
C LEU A 100 -3.83 12.62 2.43
N SER A 101 -4.47 12.22 3.52
CA SER A 101 -4.00 12.44 4.89
C SER A 101 -4.50 11.33 5.84
N PRO A 102 -3.79 11.07 6.96
CA PRO A 102 -2.47 11.58 7.33
C PRO A 102 -1.36 11.02 6.42
N THR A 103 -0.21 11.70 6.37
CA THR A 103 0.94 11.26 5.56
C THR A 103 2.16 10.93 6.41
N VAL A 104 2.98 10.03 5.89
CA VAL A 104 4.27 9.60 6.45
C VAL A 104 5.36 9.70 5.38
N LYS A 105 6.62 9.68 5.80
CA LYS A 105 7.77 9.55 4.88
C LYS A 105 8.40 8.18 5.04
N PHE A 106 8.82 7.60 3.93
CA PHE A 106 9.65 6.40 3.91
C PHE A 106 11.12 6.82 3.78
N PRO A 107 12.05 6.16 4.49
CA PRO A 107 13.46 6.53 4.46
C PRO A 107 14.05 6.42 3.04
#